data_AF-A0AAD4BYH8-F1
#
_entry.id   AF-A0AAD4BYH8-F1
#
_cell.length_a   1.000
_cell.length_b   1.000
_cell.length_c   1.000
_cell.angle_alpha   90.00
_cell.angle_beta   90.00
_cell.angle_gamma   90.00
#
_symmetry.space_group_name_H-M   'P 1'
#
loop_
_entity.id
_entity.type
_entity.pdbx_description
1 polymer ?
#
loop_
_entity_poly.entity_id
_entity_poly.type
_entity_poly.pdbx_seq_one_letter_code
_entity_poly.pdbx_strand_id
1 'polypeptide(L)'
;MERTKNPDRSYEELYNIIYSNSPEDLSGEDLTTRLATRNLFWEEYFYRLMMEAYESERTAYERLKDLQGSAIPRLIMTGEFLPLDERAIRPPALVLEYVPSVCLYDVPFDAITPAMRAQVLSAIESFTLHGVLHNDLTLTNICFTPPGKPVNGFILDFGLARIRREKDDEEEEWTSLGASAVRLARKILEDEAFRPPSYEGRISRFK
;
A
#
# COMPACT_ATOMS: atom_id res chain seq x y z
N MET A 1 4.32 33.56 -15.24
CA MET A 1 5.42 32.60 -15.08
C MET A 1 4.90 31.27 -15.61
N GLU A 2 5.12 30.99 -16.89
CA GLU A 2 4.68 29.74 -17.52
C GLU A 2 5.49 28.58 -16.90
N ARG A 3 4.83 27.73 -16.13
CA ARG A 3 5.39 26.43 -15.76
C ARG A 3 5.47 25.61 -17.04
N THR A 4 6.66 25.53 -17.62
CA THR A 4 6.98 24.57 -18.66
C THR A 4 6.70 23.18 -18.13
N LYS A 5 5.52 22.63 -18.45
CA LYS A 5 5.24 21.21 -18.36
C LYS A 5 6.22 20.54 -19.32
N ASN A 6 7.31 20.00 -18.80
CA ASN A 6 8.14 19.08 -19.56
C ASN A 6 7.49 17.69 -19.40
N PRO A 7 6.74 17.17 -20.40
CA PRO A 7 5.90 16.00 -20.20
C PRO A 7 6.66 14.67 -20.27
N ASP A 8 7.96 14.68 -20.61
CA ASP A 8 8.63 13.50 -21.16
C ASP A 8 9.63 12.80 -20.24
N ARG A 9 9.75 13.18 -18.96
CA ARG A 9 10.68 12.48 -18.06
C ARG A 9 10.10 11.18 -17.53
N SER A 10 10.86 10.10 -17.69
CA SER A 10 10.52 8.78 -17.16
C SER A 10 10.71 8.71 -15.65
N TYR A 11 10.09 7.73 -15.00
CA TYR A 11 10.26 7.50 -13.56
C TYR A 11 11.71 7.22 -13.19
N GLU A 12 12.40 6.44 -14.01
CA GLU A 12 13.80 6.09 -13.86
C GLU A 12 14.69 7.33 -13.93
N GLU A 13 14.37 8.29 -14.79
CA GLU A 13 15.10 9.56 -14.86
C GLU A 13 14.92 10.39 -13.59
N LEU A 14 13.69 10.51 -13.07
CA LEU A 14 13.41 11.23 -11.82
C LEU A 14 14.10 10.55 -10.62
N TYR A 15 13.98 9.23 -10.50
CA TYR A 15 14.62 8.43 -9.46
C TYR A 15 16.14 8.62 -9.50
N ASN A 16 16.75 8.49 -10.67
CA ASN A 16 18.19 8.68 -10.81
C ASN A 16 18.61 10.09 -10.42
N ILE A 17 17.91 11.15 -10.86
CA ILE A 17 18.25 12.53 -10.50
C ILE A 17 18.17 12.76 -8.98
N ILE A 18 17.13 12.22 -8.35
CA ILE A 18 16.89 12.32 -6.91
C ILE A 18 18.01 11.65 -6.10
N TYR A 19 18.40 10.43 -6.47
CA TYR A 19 19.28 9.58 -5.66
C TYR A 19 20.76 9.61 -6.08
N SER A 20 21.10 10.19 -7.23
CA SER A 20 22.51 10.32 -7.70
C SER A 20 23.26 11.53 -7.16
N ASN A 21 22.58 12.46 -6.48
CA ASN A 21 23.20 13.66 -5.91
C ASN A 21 23.08 13.65 -4.38
N SER A 22 24.06 13.04 -3.69
CA SER A 22 24.15 13.15 -2.24
C SER A 22 24.28 14.63 -1.86
N PRO A 23 23.57 15.12 -0.83
CA PRO A 23 23.70 16.50 -0.37
C PRO A 23 25.15 16.91 -0.08
N GLU A 24 25.99 15.93 0.27
CA GLU A 24 27.40 16.09 0.64
C GLU A 24 28.31 16.35 -0.58
N ASP A 25 27.86 15.99 -1.79
CA ASP A 25 28.57 16.22 -3.05
C ASP A 25 28.27 17.61 -3.66
N LEU A 26 27.40 18.39 -3.00
CA LEU A 26 26.95 19.70 -3.46
C LEU A 26 27.75 20.80 -2.76
N SER A 27 28.77 21.36 -3.42
CA SER A 27 29.50 22.54 -2.94
C SER A 27 29.41 23.71 -3.93
N GLY A 28 29.45 24.95 -3.43
CA GLY A 28 29.51 26.18 -4.22
C GLY A 28 28.24 27.06 -4.21
N GLU A 29 28.32 28.22 -4.87
CA GLU A 29 27.28 29.26 -4.93
C GLU A 29 25.96 28.82 -5.60
N ASP A 30 25.92 27.64 -6.24
CA ASP A 30 24.75 27.06 -6.91
C ASP A 30 23.95 26.06 -6.04
N LEU A 31 24.32 25.89 -4.77
CA LEU A 31 23.69 24.92 -3.86
C LEU A 31 22.16 25.16 -3.73
N THR A 32 21.73 26.42 -3.62
CA THR A 32 20.31 26.76 -3.45
C THR A 32 19.48 26.37 -4.67
N THR A 33 19.96 26.66 -5.88
CA THR A 33 19.28 26.29 -7.13
C THR A 33 19.22 24.77 -7.30
N ARG A 34 20.32 24.08 -6.98
CA ARG A 34 20.38 22.61 -7.07
C ARG A 34 19.47 21.93 -6.05
N LEU A 35 19.41 22.44 -4.82
CA LEU A 35 18.48 21.96 -3.80
C LEU A 35 17.01 22.23 -4.17
N ALA A 36 16.70 23.43 -4.66
CA ALA A 36 15.35 23.77 -5.11
C ALA A 36 14.91 22.88 -6.29
N THR A 37 15.82 22.63 -7.24
CA THR A 37 15.58 21.74 -8.39
C THR A 37 15.37 20.29 -7.94
N ARG A 38 16.20 19.79 -7.00
CA ARG A 38 16.02 18.45 -6.43
C ARG A 38 14.69 18.33 -5.70
N ASN A 39 14.32 19.32 -4.89
CA ASN A 39 13.06 19.32 -4.17
C ASN A 39 11.86 19.32 -5.11
N LEU A 40 11.92 20.09 -6.21
CA LEU A 40 10.89 20.06 -7.25
C LEU A 40 10.75 18.64 -7.87
N PHE A 41 11.86 17.95 -8.12
CA PHE A 41 11.80 16.58 -8.64
C PHE A 41 11.26 15.58 -7.62
N TRP A 42 11.59 15.73 -6.34
CA TRP A 42 10.97 14.95 -5.26
C TRP A 42 9.46 15.18 -5.20
N GLU A 43 9.02 16.43 -5.23
CA GLU A 43 7.61 16.78 -5.24
C GLU A 43 6.88 16.17 -6.44
N GLU A 44 7.46 16.27 -7.65
CA GLU A 44 6.89 15.66 -8.84
C GLU A 44 6.84 14.12 -8.73
N TYR A 45 7.94 13.49 -8.33
CA TYR A 45 8.04 12.04 -8.19
C TYR A 45 7.01 11.50 -7.20
N PHE A 46 6.95 12.06 -5.98
CA PHE A 46 5.98 11.62 -4.98
C PHE A 46 4.55 11.97 -5.36
N TYR A 47 4.32 13.07 -6.07
CA TYR A 47 2.99 13.36 -6.60
C TYR A 47 2.54 12.28 -7.58
N ARG A 48 3.41 11.85 -8.50
CA ARG A 48 3.06 10.79 -9.47
C ARG A 48 2.82 9.45 -8.77
N LEU A 49 3.68 9.06 -7.83
CA LEU A 49 3.48 7.84 -7.02
C LEU A 49 2.16 7.88 -6.24
N MET A 50 1.84 9.01 -5.61
CA MET A 50 0.59 9.19 -4.88
C MET A 50 -0.62 9.04 -5.81
N MET A 51 -0.57 9.60 -7.02
CA MET A 51 -1.66 9.49 -7.99
C MET A 51 -1.83 8.05 -8.49
N GLU A 52 -0.73 7.34 -8.74
CA GLU A 52 -0.78 5.91 -9.10
C GLU A 52 -1.37 5.06 -7.98
N ALA A 53 -0.93 5.31 -6.75
CA ALA A 53 -1.43 4.59 -5.60
C ALA A 53 -2.92 4.83 -5.38
N TYR A 54 -3.35 6.10 -5.49
CA TYR A 54 -4.76 6.46 -5.40
C TYR A 54 -5.60 5.77 -6.50
N GLU A 55 -5.17 5.80 -7.76
CA GLU A 55 -5.93 5.20 -8.84
C GLU A 55 -5.99 3.67 -8.72
N SER A 56 -4.89 3.05 -8.31
CA SER A 56 -4.86 1.61 -8.07
C SER A 56 -5.80 1.23 -6.93
N GLU A 57 -5.69 1.90 -5.79
CA GLU A 57 -6.52 1.62 -4.61
C GLU A 57 -8.01 1.87 -4.90
N ARG A 58 -8.35 3.02 -5.49
CA ARG A 58 -9.73 3.34 -5.88
C ARG A 58 -10.31 2.26 -6.79
N THR A 59 -9.56 1.87 -7.81
CA THR A 59 -9.99 0.84 -8.77
C THR A 59 -10.14 -0.53 -8.11
N ALA A 60 -9.26 -0.88 -7.17
CA ALA A 60 -9.39 -2.10 -6.38
C ALA A 60 -10.70 -2.09 -5.57
N TYR A 61 -11.00 -1.02 -4.84
CA TYR A 61 -12.25 -0.91 -4.10
C TYR A 61 -13.49 -0.98 -5.00
N GLU A 62 -13.44 -0.40 -6.20
CA GLU A 62 -14.53 -0.49 -7.18
C GLU A 62 -14.75 -1.92 -7.68
N ARG A 63 -13.67 -2.67 -7.94
CA ARG A 63 -13.73 -4.07 -8.40
C ARG A 63 -14.13 -5.05 -7.30
N LEU A 64 -13.77 -4.76 -6.05
CA LEU A 64 -14.01 -5.62 -4.88
C LEU A 64 -15.28 -5.23 -4.10
N LYS A 65 -16.27 -4.64 -4.76
CA LYS A 65 -17.45 -4.06 -4.13
C LYS A 65 -18.26 -5.05 -3.28
N ASP A 66 -18.32 -6.30 -3.69
CA ASP A 66 -19.02 -7.39 -3.00
C ASP A 66 -18.26 -7.91 -1.76
N LEU A 67 -16.95 -7.64 -1.68
CA LEU A 67 -16.09 -8.00 -0.54
C LEU A 67 -16.01 -6.89 0.53
N GLN A 68 -16.57 -5.71 0.25
CA GLN A 68 -16.57 -4.59 1.17
C GLN A 68 -17.48 -4.82 2.39
N GLY A 69 -16.93 -4.54 3.57
CA GLY A 69 -17.52 -4.77 4.89
C GLY A 69 -17.49 -6.22 5.36
N SER A 70 -16.79 -7.10 4.65
CA SER A 70 -16.60 -8.50 5.03
C SER A 70 -15.14 -8.94 5.01
N ALA A 71 -14.43 -8.68 3.91
CA ALA A 71 -13.01 -9.04 3.75
C ALA A 71 -12.11 -7.81 3.55
N ILE A 72 -12.69 -6.68 3.13
CA ILE A 72 -12.02 -5.37 3.08
C ILE A 72 -12.97 -4.31 3.67
N PRO A 73 -12.48 -3.15 4.14
CA PRO A 73 -13.35 -2.06 4.58
C PRO A 73 -14.33 -1.58 3.51
N ARG A 74 -15.40 -0.88 3.90
CA ARG A 74 -16.23 -0.17 2.91
C ARG A 74 -15.57 1.12 2.45
N LEU A 75 -15.58 1.37 1.15
CA LEU A 75 -15.33 2.70 0.59
C LEU A 75 -16.59 3.55 0.80
N ILE A 76 -16.51 4.54 1.70
CA ILE A 76 -17.62 5.43 2.04
C ILE A 76 -17.74 6.54 0.99
N MET A 77 -16.62 7.19 0.66
CA MET A 77 -16.57 8.26 -0.33
C MET A 77 -15.14 8.49 -0.84
N THR A 78 -15.04 9.22 -1.95
CA THR A 78 -13.78 9.78 -2.47
C THR A 78 -13.81 11.31 -2.33
N GLY A 79 -12.65 11.94 -2.31
CA GLY A 79 -12.54 13.39 -2.20
C GLY A 79 -11.13 13.90 -2.41
N GLU A 80 -10.88 15.13 -1.98
CA GLU A 80 -9.57 15.76 -1.99
C GLU A 80 -9.24 16.25 -0.58
N PHE A 81 -7.99 16.08 -0.16
CA PHE A 81 -7.46 16.74 1.02
C PHE A 81 -7.18 18.20 0.70
N LEU A 82 -7.87 19.09 1.42
CA LEU A 82 -7.66 20.54 1.33
C LEU A 82 -6.64 20.96 2.40
N PRO A 83 -5.37 21.18 2.04
CA PRO A 83 -4.38 21.64 3.01
C PRO A 83 -4.77 23.02 3.54
N LEU A 84 -4.47 23.25 4.82
CA LEU A 84 -4.68 24.56 5.47
C LEU A 84 -3.62 25.60 5.07
N ASP A 85 -2.58 25.18 4.36
CA ASP A 85 -1.50 26.03 3.88
C ASP A 85 -1.59 26.30 2.36
N GLU A 86 -0.68 27.12 1.84
CA GLU A 86 -0.66 27.55 0.43
C GLU A 86 -0.14 26.48 -0.54
N ARG A 87 -0.13 25.19 -0.17
CA ARG A 87 0.33 24.14 -1.06
C ARG A 87 -0.51 24.09 -2.33
N ALA A 88 0.18 24.05 -3.47
CA ALA A 88 -0.45 23.99 -4.79
C ALA A 88 -1.10 22.63 -5.09
N ILE A 89 -0.73 21.58 -4.35
CA ILE A 89 -1.20 20.21 -4.55
C ILE A 89 -2.35 19.92 -3.59
N ARG A 90 -3.44 19.38 -4.14
CA ARG A 90 -4.58 18.84 -3.39
C ARG A 90 -4.59 17.32 -3.57
N PRO A 91 -4.05 16.56 -2.61
CA PRO A 91 -4.03 15.10 -2.71
C PRO A 91 -5.44 14.54 -2.85
N PRO A 92 -5.69 13.58 -3.75
CA PRO A 92 -6.94 12.83 -3.72
C PRO A 92 -6.99 11.95 -2.46
N ALA A 93 -8.19 11.61 -2.01
CA ALA A 93 -8.41 10.87 -0.78
C ALA A 93 -9.54 9.85 -0.93
N LEU A 94 -9.37 8.70 -0.27
CA LEU A 94 -10.40 7.70 -0.05
C LEU A 94 -10.81 7.74 1.42
N VAL A 95 -12.11 7.74 1.69
CA VAL A 95 -12.66 7.65 3.03
C VAL A 95 -13.22 6.25 3.21
N LEU A 96 -12.59 5.50 4.11
CA LEU A 96 -12.91 4.10 4.37
C LEU A 96 -13.65 3.94 5.70
N GLU A 97 -14.43 2.87 5.81
CA GLU A 97 -15.02 2.42 7.06
C GLU A 97 -13.93 2.16 8.09
N TYR A 98 -14.10 2.75 9.28
CA TYR A 98 -13.27 2.40 10.42
C TYR A 98 -13.72 1.06 11.00
N VAL A 99 -12.87 0.03 10.88
CA VAL A 99 -13.09 -1.29 11.45
C VAL A 99 -12.18 -1.45 12.67
N PRO A 100 -12.73 -1.48 13.91
CA PRO A 100 -11.94 -1.77 15.10
C PRO A 100 -11.25 -3.13 14.94
N SER A 101 -9.93 -3.14 14.87
CA SER A 101 -9.15 -4.34 14.53
C SER A 101 -7.76 -4.30 15.16
N VAL A 102 -7.09 -5.45 15.09
CA VAL A 102 -5.69 -5.62 15.44
C VAL A 102 -4.99 -6.25 14.24
N CYS A 103 -3.91 -5.64 13.76
CA CYS A 103 -3.21 -6.16 12.59
C CYS A 103 -2.36 -7.35 12.95
N LEU A 104 -2.18 -8.26 11.99
CA LEU A 104 -1.52 -9.54 12.14
C LEU A 104 -0.23 -9.33 12.92
N TYR A 105 0.56 -8.30 12.60
CA TYR A 105 1.76 -7.84 13.32
C TYR A 105 1.66 -7.92 14.86
N ASP A 106 0.56 -7.43 15.44
CA ASP A 106 0.32 -7.34 16.88
C ASP A 106 -0.54 -8.50 17.44
N VAL A 107 -1.07 -9.38 16.58
CA VAL A 107 -1.86 -10.53 17.05
C VAL A 107 -0.93 -11.70 17.43
N PRO A 108 -1.07 -12.27 18.64
CA PRO A 108 -0.40 -13.51 19.01
C PRO A 108 -0.65 -14.61 17.98
N PHE A 109 0.39 -15.34 17.60
CA PHE A 109 0.31 -16.30 16.49
C PHE A 109 -0.72 -17.43 16.74
N ASP A 110 -0.81 -17.88 17.99
CA ASP A 110 -1.74 -18.90 18.48
C ASP A 110 -3.20 -18.42 18.54
N ALA A 111 -3.44 -17.11 18.57
CA ALA A 111 -4.78 -16.54 18.53
C ALA A 111 -5.42 -16.59 17.11
N ILE A 112 -4.63 -16.83 16.06
CA ILE A 112 -5.13 -16.92 14.68
C ILE A 112 -5.52 -18.35 14.34
N THR A 113 -6.83 -18.63 14.38
CA THR A 113 -7.38 -19.96 14.11
C THR A 113 -7.23 -20.37 12.63
N PRO A 114 -7.23 -21.68 12.32
CA PRO A 114 -7.22 -22.16 10.93
C PRO A 114 -8.39 -21.62 10.09
N ALA A 115 -9.56 -21.43 10.68
CA ALA A 115 -10.73 -20.88 9.99
C ALA A 115 -10.50 -19.43 9.56
N MET A 116 -9.89 -18.61 10.42
CA MET A 116 -9.53 -17.23 10.09
C MET A 116 -8.47 -17.17 8.98
N ARG A 117 -7.48 -18.07 9.00
CA ARG A 117 -6.48 -18.17 7.91
C ARG A 117 -7.15 -18.51 6.59
N ALA A 118 -8.03 -19.51 6.60
CA ALA A 118 -8.78 -19.93 5.41
C ALA A 118 -9.65 -18.78 4.85
N GLN A 119 -10.29 -17.99 5.72
CA GLN A 119 -11.04 -16.80 5.31
C GLN A 119 -10.16 -15.78 4.59
N VAL A 120 -9.00 -15.42 5.17
CA VAL A 120 -8.07 -14.45 4.55
C VAL A 120 -7.55 -14.98 3.20
N LEU A 121 -7.17 -16.26 3.13
CA LEU A 121 -6.72 -16.89 1.88
C LEU A 121 -7.82 -16.88 0.81
N SER A 122 -9.05 -17.22 1.18
CA SER A 122 -10.20 -17.20 0.27
C SER A 122 -10.52 -15.79 -0.23
N ALA A 123 -10.34 -14.77 0.60
CA ALA A 123 -10.48 -13.38 0.15
C ALA A 123 -9.42 -13.02 -0.90
N ILE A 124 -8.15 -13.38 -0.67
CA ILE A 124 -7.04 -13.11 -1.60
C ILE A 124 -7.21 -13.85 -2.92
N GLU A 125 -7.67 -15.10 -2.88
CA GLU A 125 -8.05 -15.86 -4.08
C GLU A 125 -9.15 -15.12 -4.85
N SER A 126 -10.17 -14.62 -4.13
CA SER A 126 -11.28 -13.89 -4.71
C SER A 126 -10.85 -12.56 -5.35
N PHE A 127 -9.81 -11.89 -4.83
CA PHE A 127 -9.27 -10.67 -5.46
C PHE A 127 -8.83 -10.93 -6.90
N THR A 128 -8.14 -12.05 -7.13
CA THR A 128 -7.63 -12.43 -8.46
C THR A 128 -8.79 -12.61 -9.45
N LEU A 129 -9.91 -13.20 -9.01
CA LEU A 129 -11.13 -13.38 -9.81
C LEU A 129 -11.79 -12.03 -10.18
N HIS A 130 -11.64 -11.02 -9.33
CA HIS A 130 -12.08 -9.65 -9.59
C HIS A 130 -11.04 -8.83 -10.36
N GLY A 131 -9.98 -9.46 -10.86
CA GLY A 131 -8.92 -8.78 -11.59
C GLY A 131 -8.12 -7.80 -10.73
N VAL A 132 -7.91 -8.15 -9.45
CA VAL A 132 -7.07 -7.40 -8.50
C VAL A 132 -6.01 -8.32 -7.90
N LEU A 133 -4.76 -7.87 -7.90
CA LEU A 133 -3.68 -8.43 -7.09
C LEU A 133 -3.24 -7.37 -6.08
N HIS A 134 -3.17 -7.71 -4.80
CA HIS A 134 -2.86 -6.73 -3.76
C HIS A 134 -1.41 -6.20 -3.81
N ASN A 135 -0.45 -7.06 -4.16
CA ASN A 135 1.00 -6.75 -4.28
C ASN A 135 1.74 -6.21 -3.03
N ASP A 136 1.05 -5.93 -1.93
CA ASP A 136 1.64 -5.46 -0.67
C ASP A 136 1.05 -6.18 0.54
N LEU A 137 1.03 -7.52 0.45
CA LEU A 137 0.57 -8.35 1.56
C LEU A 137 1.65 -8.39 2.64
N THR A 138 1.40 -7.67 3.73
CA THR A 138 2.29 -7.53 4.87
C THR A 138 1.56 -7.81 6.19
N LEU A 139 2.33 -7.95 7.28
CA LEU A 139 1.76 -8.13 8.63
C LEU A 139 0.91 -6.94 9.11
N THR A 140 1.12 -5.75 8.55
CA THR A 140 0.39 -4.53 8.90
C THR A 140 -0.88 -4.35 8.07
N ASN A 141 -1.00 -5.04 6.94
CA ASN A 141 -2.11 -4.90 6.00
C ASN A 141 -3.14 -6.04 6.13
N ILE A 142 -2.81 -7.11 6.84
CA ILE A 142 -3.76 -8.16 7.22
C ILE A 142 -4.17 -7.91 8.67
N CYS A 143 -5.45 -7.70 8.94
CA CYS A 143 -5.93 -7.39 10.29
C CYS A 143 -7.13 -8.25 10.68
N PHE A 144 -7.41 -8.33 11.98
CA PHE A 144 -8.51 -9.14 12.50
C PHE A 144 -9.38 -8.36 13.48
N THR A 145 -10.67 -8.65 13.46
CA THR A 145 -11.69 -7.97 14.27
C THR A 145 -12.57 -8.97 15.01
N PRO A 146 -13.11 -8.62 16.19
CA PRO A 146 -12.76 -7.46 17.02
C PRO A 146 -11.38 -7.62 17.70
N PRO A 147 -10.77 -6.52 18.16
CA PRO A 147 -9.53 -6.60 18.93
C PRO A 147 -9.73 -7.41 20.22
N GLY A 148 -8.70 -8.15 20.64
CA GLY A 148 -8.72 -9.00 21.84
C GLY A 148 -9.45 -10.33 21.69
N LYS A 149 -10.42 -10.45 20.78
CA LYS A 149 -11.08 -11.72 20.42
C LYS A 149 -11.31 -11.78 18.91
N PRO A 150 -10.23 -11.90 18.12
CA PRO A 150 -10.34 -11.84 16.66
C PRO A 150 -11.14 -13.04 16.14
N VAL A 151 -12.10 -12.79 15.25
CA VAL A 151 -12.93 -13.82 14.62
C VAL A 151 -12.97 -13.71 13.10
N ASN A 152 -12.80 -12.51 12.55
CA ASN A 152 -12.83 -12.26 11.12
C ASN A 152 -11.55 -11.55 10.67
N GLY A 153 -11.00 -11.97 9.54
CA GLY A 153 -9.86 -11.32 8.89
C GLY A 153 -10.28 -10.31 7.82
N PHE A 154 -9.54 -9.22 7.73
CA PHE A 154 -9.70 -8.13 6.77
C PHE A 154 -8.35 -7.74 6.18
N ILE A 155 -8.36 -7.21 4.96
CA ILE A 155 -7.17 -6.78 4.24
C ILE A 155 -7.30 -5.30 3.91
N LEU A 156 -6.22 -4.56 4.13
CA LEU A 156 -6.11 -3.10 4.00
C LEU A 156 -5.07 -2.74 2.94
N ASP A 157 -5.12 -1.48 2.49
CA ASP A 157 -4.09 -0.83 1.68
C ASP A 157 -3.86 -1.48 0.30
N PHE A 158 -4.67 -1.05 -0.68
CA PHE A 158 -4.49 -1.45 -2.07
C PHE A 158 -3.70 -0.42 -2.88
N GLY A 159 -2.92 0.46 -2.22
CA GLY A 159 -2.13 1.49 -2.89
C GLY A 159 -1.12 0.93 -3.89
N LEU A 160 -0.67 -0.31 -3.70
CA LEU A 160 0.26 -0.97 -4.62
C LEU A 160 -0.39 -2.05 -5.49
N ALA A 161 -1.73 -2.12 -5.51
CA ALA A 161 -2.41 -3.18 -6.24
C ALA A 161 -2.05 -3.19 -7.73
N ARG A 162 -2.01 -4.37 -8.33
CA ARG A 162 -2.02 -4.53 -9.79
C ARG A 162 -3.44 -4.80 -10.23
N ILE A 163 -3.91 -3.97 -11.15
CA ILE A 163 -5.25 -4.05 -11.72
C ILE A 163 -5.17 -4.77 -13.07
N ARG A 164 -5.94 -5.83 -13.25
CA ARG A 164 -5.97 -6.59 -14.51
C ARG A 164 -6.45 -5.71 -15.66
N ARG A 165 -5.66 -5.68 -16.73
CA ARG A 165 -6.00 -5.10 -18.02
C ARG A 165 -6.40 -6.23 -18.97
N GLU A 166 -7.70 -6.40 -19.18
CA GLU A 166 -8.27 -7.53 -19.92
C GLU A 166 -7.65 -7.76 -21.32
N LYS A 167 -7.14 -6.71 -21.96
CA LYS A 167 -6.52 -6.78 -23.30
C LYS A 167 -5.01 -7.01 -23.29
N ASP A 168 -4.35 -6.69 -22.18
CA ASP A 168 -2.88 -6.63 -22.12
C ASP A 168 -2.29 -7.73 -21.24
N ASP A 169 -3.03 -8.22 -20.24
CA ASP A 169 -2.55 -9.22 -19.30
C ASP A 169 -3.01 -10.63 -19.74
N GLU A 170 -2.03 -11.49 -20.02
CA GLU A 170 -2.26 -12.89 -20.38
C GLU A 170 -2.87 -13.68 -19.21
N GLU A 171 -3.83 -14.56 -19.50
CA GLU A 171 -4.53 -15.36 -18.48
C GLU A 171 -3.58 -16.24 -17.67
N GLU A 172 -2.58 -16.83 -18.31
CA GLU A 172 -1.61 -17.71 -17.65
C GLU A 172 -0.72 -16.93 -16.68
N GLU A 173 -0.20 -15.76 -17.09
CA GLU A 173 0.57 -14.88 -16.21
C GLU A 173 -0.28 -14.43 -15.02
N TRP A 174 -1.50 -13.95 -15.29
CA TRP A 174 -2.42 -13.48 -14.25
C TRP A 174 -2.72 -14.56 -13.21
N THR A 175 -3.05 -15.77 -13.67
CA THR A 175 -3.31 -16.93 -12.82
C THR A 175 -2.09 -17.31 -11.99
N SER A 176 -0.90 -17.31 -12.60
CA SER A 176 0.36 -17.62 -11.92
C SER A 176 0.70 -16.61 -10.81
N LEU A 177 0.46 -15.32 -11.07
CA LEU A 177 0.65 -14.25 -10.10
C LEU A 177 -0.34 -14.35 -8.94
N GLY A 178 -1.63 -14.60 -9.23
CA GLY A 178 -2.64 -14.84 -8.20
C GLY A 178 -2.27 -16.02 -7.29
N ALA A 179 -1.87 -17.15 -7.88
CA ALA A 179 -1.40 -18.31 -7.12
C ALA A 179 -0.15 -17.99 -6.28
N SER A 180 0.75 -17.14 -6.77
CA SER A 180 1.92 -16.67 -6.03
C SER A 180 1.54 -15.80 -4.83
N ALA A 181 0.57 -14.90 -4.99
CA ALA A 181 0.06 -14.06 -3.91
C ALA A 181 -0.56 -14.90 -2.78
N VAL A 182 -1.36 -15.93 -3.12
CA VAL A 182 -1.96 -16.86 -2.15
C VAL A 182 -0.88 -17.66 -1.41
N ARG A 183 0.16 -18.12 -2.12
CA ARG A 183 1.31 -18.80 -1.48
C ARG A 183 2.06 -17.88 -0.52
N LEU A 184 2.27 -16.62 -0.88
CA LEU A 184 2.91 -15.63 0.00
C LEU A 184 2.05 -15.39 1.25
N ALA A 185 0.76 -15.15 1.07
CA ALA A 185 -0.18 -14.97 2.18
C ALA A 185 -0.19 -16.16 3.13
N ARG A 186 -0.17 -17.37 2.57
CA ARG A 186 -0.10 -18.61 3.34
C ARG A 186 1.16 -18.65 4.21
N LYS A 187 2.32 -18.34 3.64
CA LYS A 187 3.58 -18.26 4.42
C LYS A 187 3.48 -17.23 5.53
N ILE A 188 2.97 -16.03 5.23
CA ILE A 188 2.79 -14.95 6.21
C ILE A 188 1.88 -15.39 7.38
N LEU A 189 0.80 -16.12 7.09
CA LEU A 189 -0.17 -16.58 8.09
C LEU A 189 0.30 -17.82 8.86
N GLU A 190 1.14 -18.67 8.26
CA GLU A 190 1.50 -19.98 8.79
C GLU A 190 2.90 -20.07 9.39
N ASP A 191 3.81 -19.16 9.03
CA ASP A 191 5.20 -19.21 9.46
C ASP A 191 5.47 -18.15 10.54
N GLU A 192 5.71 -18.62 11.76
CA GLU A 192 6.08 -17.76 12.89
C GLU A 192 7.40 -17.00 12.62
N ALA A 193 8.29 -17.50 11.75
CA ALA A 193 9.53 -16.82 11.41
C ALA A 193 9.31 -15.50 10.64
N PHE A 194 8.13 -15.30 10.04
CA PHE A 194 7.77 -14.00 9.45
C PHE A 194 7.44 -12.95 10.52
N ARG A 195 7.24 -13.36 11.77
CA ARG A 195 6.96 -12.43 12.87
C ARG A 195 8.24 -11.73 13.32
N PRO A 196 8.20 -10.40 13.50
CA PRO A 196 9.28 -9.74 14.20
C PRO A 196 9.36 -10.29 15.63
N PRO A 197 10.55 -10.33 16.25
CA PRO A 197 10.69 -10.72 17.64
C PRO A 197 9.74 -9.90 18.51
N SER A 198 9.04 -10.55 19.43
CA SER A 198 8.03 -9.91 20.27
C SER A 198 8.57 -8.64 20.95
N TYR A 199 7.77 -7.59 20.96
CA TYR A 199 8.12 -6.29 21.54
C TYR A 199 8.35 -6.33 23.07
N GLU A 200 8.01 -7.44 23.73
CA GLU A 200 8.17 -7.64 25.19
C GLU A 200 9.63 -7.46 25.66
N GLY A 201 10.62 -7.60 24.76
CA GLY A 201 12.04 -7.38 25.07
C GLY A 201 12.56 -5.94 24.99
N ARG A 202 11.79 -4.95 24.49
CA ARG A 202 12.28 -3.56 24.31
C ARG A 202 11.84 -2.58 25.40
N ILE A 203 10.73 -2.85 26.09
CA ILE A 203 10.22 -1.98 27.16
C ILE A 203 11.01 -2.18 28.48
N SER A 204 11.79 -3.26 28.60
CA SER A 204 12.64 -3.51 29.78
C SER A 204 13.98 -2.75 29.81
N ARG A 205 14.31 -1.97 28.76
CA ARG A 205 15.54 -1.15 28.71
C ARG A 205 15.35 0.32 29.11
N PHE A 206 14.14 0.69 29.54
CA PHE A 206 13.82 2.03 30.04
C PHE A 206 13.14 1.98 31.42
N LYS A 207 13.63 1.12 32.32
CA LYS A 207 13.38 1.21 33.76
C LYS A 207 14.69 1.20 34.51
#